data_AF-R9B964-F1
#
_entry.id   AF-R9B964-F1
#
_cell.length_a   1.000
_cell.length_b   1.000
_cell.length_c   1.000
_cell.angle_alpha   90.00
_cell.angle_beta   90.00
_cell.angle_gamma   90.00
#
_symmetry.space_group_name_H-M   'P 1'
#
loop_
_entity.id
_entity.type
_entity.pdbx_description
1 polymer ?
#
loop_
_entity_poly.entity_id
_entity_poly.type
_entity_poly.pdbx_seq_one_letter_code
_entity_poly.pdbx_strand_id
1 'polypeptide(L)'
;FFSRRKKAISSFDSIDEAESWFNSEGIDFPTLRFNTYNDPQLAKNIGATVIVGFGQKADGKDVGFVIEVVKGSGVVESTYIEPVGIASHHKKAAFMSKTNGKYLIDTLTEMAVLHRKNYPQ
;
A
#
# COMPACT_ATOMS: atom_id res chain seq x y z
N PHE A 1 -16.93 5.99 -28.79
CA PHE A 1 -16.15 7.23 -28.90
C PHE A 1 -15.03 7.19 -27.88
N PHE A 2 -13.78 7.01 -28.34
CA PHE A 2 -12.60 6.94 -27.49
C PHE A 2 -12.21 8.34 -27.00
N SER A 3 -12.22 8.57 -25.69
CA SER A 3 -11.73 9.83 -25.11
C SER A 3 -10.20 9.80 -25.03
N ARG A 4 -9.58 10.67 -25.82
CA ARG A 4 -8.13 10.89 -25.93
C ARG A 4 -7.66 11.64 -24.67
N ARG A 5 -6.97 10.98 -23.73
CA ARG A 5 -6.33 11.67 -22.59
C ARG A 5 -5.21 12.57 -23.12
N LYS A 6 -5.39 13.89 -23.02
CA LYS A 6 -4.31 14.87 -23.20
C LYS A 6 -3.33 14.71 -22.04
N LYS A 7 -2.08 14.37 -22.35
CA LYS A 7 -0.96 14.28 -21.42
C LYS A 7 -0.62 15.70 -20.94
N ALA A 8 -1.26 16.11 -19.84
CA ALA A 8 -0.83 17.26 -19.05
C ALA A 8 0.48 16.89 -18.34
N ILE A 9 1.33 17.90 -18.07
CA ILE A 9 2.58 17.84 -17.29
C ILE A 9 2.48 16.73 -16.24
N SER A 10 3.26 15.65 -16.40
CA SER A 10 3.13 14.39 -15.67
C SER A 10 3.00 14.63 -14.17
N SER A 11 1.77 14.57 -13.68
CA SER A 11 1.48 14.40 -12.26
C SER A 11 2.19 13.13 -11.83
N PHE A 12 2.92 13.18 -10.71
CA PHE A 12 3.44 11.96 -10.09
C PHE A 12 2.24 11.08 -9.76
N ASP A 13 2.13 9.97 -10.46
CA ASP A 13 1.19 8.92 -10.10
C ASP A 13 1.99 7.85 -9.37
N SER A 14 1.82 7.79 -8.05
CA SER A 14 2.53 6.85 -7.21
C SER A 14 2.25 5.39 -7.62
N ILE A 15 1.14 5.14 -8.33
CA ILE A 15 0.83 3.80 -8.82
C ILE A 15 1.69 3.39 -10.02
N ASP A 16 1.96 4.32 -10.94
CA ASP A 16 2.81 4.07 -12.12
C ASP A 16 4.25 3.76 -11.66
N GLU A 17 4.71 4.47 -10.64
CA GLU A 17 6.05 4.27 -10.04
C GLU A 17 6.13 2.97 -9.22
N ALA A 18 4.99 2.45 -8.75
CA ALA A 18 4.91 1.17 -8.04
C ALA A 18 4.70 -0.03 -8.98
N GLU A 19 4.39 0.18 -10.27
CA GLU A 19 4.08 -0.89 -11.23
C GLU A 19 5.20 -1.95 -11.31
N SER A 20 6.46 -1.50 -11.35
CA SER A 20 7.62 -2.41 -11.40
C SER A 20 7.70 -3.33 -10.19
N TRP A 21 7.32 -2.84 -9.01
CA TRP A 21 7.29 -3.64 -7.78
C TRP A 21 6.13 -4.64 -7.79
N PHE A 22 4.93 -4.24 -8.22
CA PHE A 22 3.80 -5.19 -8.34
C PHE A 22 4.13 -6.33 -9.30
N ASN A 23 4.75 -6.01 -10.44
CA ASN A 23 5.18 -7.01 -11.42
C ASN A 23 6.25 -7.95 -10.85
N SER A 24 7.23 -7.45 -10.08
CA SER A 24 8.25 -8.31 -9.46
C SER A 24 7.68 -9.23 -8.37
N GLU A 25 6.69 -8.76 -7.64
CA GLU A 25 5.98 -9.56 -6.62
C GLU A 25 4.94 -10.52 -7.21
N GLY A 26 4.72 -10.47 -8.54
CA GLY A 26 3.74 -11.29 -9.25
C GLY A 26 2.29 -10.95 -8.91
N ILE A 27 2.02 -9.70 -8.52
CA ILE A 27 0.68 -9.20 -8.20
C ILE A 27 0.05 -8.63 -9.46
N ASP A 28 -1.15 -9.12 -9.79
CA ASP A 28 -1.86 -8.74 -11.01
C ASP A 28 -2.46 -7.33 -10.89
N PHE A 29 -1.92 -6.39 -11.65
CA PHE A 29 -2.26 -4.96 -11.57
C PHE A 29 -3.76 -4.66 -11.72
N PRO A 30 -4.53 -5.28 -12.65
CA PRO A 30 -5.98 -5.07 -12.78
C PRO A 30 -6.80 -5.49 -11.56
N THR A 31 -6.26 -6.34 -10.68
CA THR A 31 -6.94 -6.80 -9.46
C THR A 31 -6.72 -5.86 -8.27
N LEU A 32 -5.79 -4.91 -8.39
CA LEU A 32 -5.40 -4.03 -7.31
C LEU A 32 -6.57 -3.16 -6.83
N ARG A 33 -6.78 -3.19 -5.52
CA ARG A 33 -7.65 -2.25 -4.81
C ARG A 33 -6.82 -1.59 -3.73
N PHE A 34 -6.65 -0.28 -3.83
CA PHE A 34 -5.74 0.45 -2.94
C PHE A 34 -6.28 1.83 -2.56
N ASN A 35 -5.67 2.38 -1.51
CA ASN A 35 -5.81 3.76 -1.10
C ASN A 35 -4.42 4.37 -0.95
N THR A 36 -4.31 5.65 -1.28
CA THR A 36 -3.06 6.42 -1.19
C THR A 36 -3.12 7.44 -0.06
N TYR A 37 -2.01 7.62 0.64
CA TYR A 37 -1.84 8.59 1.70
C TYR A 37 -0.60 9.44 1.45
N ASN A 38 -0.80 10.75 1.34
CA ASN A 38 0.27 11.74 1.14
C ASN A 38 0.61 12.50 2.44
N ASP A 39 0.09 12.05 3.59
CA ASP A 39 0.37 12.68 4.87
C ASP A 39 1.78 12.29 5.34
N PRO A 40 2.71 13.25 5.48
CA PRO A 40 4.08 12.94 5.91
C PRO A 40 4.17 12.28 7.28
N GLN A 41 3.17 12.44 8.15
CA GLN A 41 3.17 11.79 9.47
C GLN A 41 2.91 10.27 9.37
N LEU A 42 2.34 9.81 8.27
CA LEU A 42 2.04 8.40 8.04
C LEU A 42 3.17 7.65 7.32
N ALA A 43 4.08 8.39 6.68
CA ALA A 43 5.19 7.84 5.90
C ALA A 43 6.46 7.76 6.76
N LYS A 44 7.14 6.62 6.70
CA LYS A 44 8.44 6.40 7.32
C LYS A 44 9.55 7.10 6.54
N ASN A 45 9.44 7.12 5.22
CA ASN A 45 10.39 7.78 4.33
C ASN A 45 9.92 9.18 3.95
N ILE A 46 10.83 10.16 4.05
CA ILE A 46 10.54 11.56 3.73
C ILE A 46 10.13 11.70 2.27
N GLY A 47 8.99 12.36 2.03
CA GLY A 47 8.47 12.59 0.68
C GLY A 47 7.80 11.38 0.03
N ALA A 48 7.61 10.29 0.78
CA ALA A 48 6.93 9.11 0.26
C ALA A 48 5.40 9.25 0.30
N THR A 49 4.75 8.71 -0.72
CA THR A 49 3.32 8.40 -0.72
C THR A 49 3.14 6.96 -0.23
N VAL A 50 2.33 6.76 0.80
CA VAL A 50 2.00 5.42 1.29
C VAL A 50 0.83 4.87 0.48
N ILE A 51 0.98 3.69 -0.10
CA ILE A 51 -0.09 2.95 -0.77
C ILE A 51 -0.39 1.72 0.07
N VAL A 52 -1.66 1.53 0.42
CA VAL A 52 -2.15 0.36 1.14
C VAL A 52 -3.29 -0.26 0.36
N GLY A 53 -3.26 -1.58 0.22
CA GLY A 53 -4.25 -2.26 -0.59
C GLY A 53 -4.13 -3.76 -0.55
N PHE A 54 -4.81 -4.38 -1.50
CA PHE A 54 -4.74 -5.79 -1.77
C PHE A 54 -4.90 -6.06 -3.26
N GLY A 55 -4.39 -7.20 -3.70
CA GLY A 55 -4.51 -7.71 -5.07
C GLY A 55 -4.38 -9.22 -5.07
N GLN A 56 -4.38 -9.81 -6.27
CA GLN A 56 -4.22 -11.25 -6.45
C GLN A 56 -2.88 -11.58 -7.09
N LYS A 57 -2.26 -12.66 -6.64
CA LYS A 57 -1.12 -13.27 -7.33
C LYS A 57 -1.60 -14.18 -8.46
N ALA A 58 -0.70 -14.56 -9.36
CA ALA A 58 -0.99 -15.47 -10.48
C ALA A 58 -1.56 -16.85 -10.04
N ASP A 59 -1.29 -17.28 -8.80
CA ASP A 59 -1.86 -18.50 -8.22
C ASP A 59 -3.27 -18.31 -7.65
N GLY A 60 -3.87 -17.13 -7.82
CA GLY A 60 -5.20 -16.76 -7.36
C GLY A 60 -5.28 -16.38 -5.88
N LYS A 61 -4.15 -16.32 -5.16
CA LYS A 61 -4.16 -15.92 -3.74
C LYS A 61 -4.29 -14.42 -3.59
N ASP A 62 -5.18 -14.01 -2.69
CA ASP A 62 -5.29 -12.62 -2.25
C ASP A 62 -4.09 -12.26 -1.37
N VAL A 63 -3.51 -11.09 -1.62
CA VAL A 63 -2.35 -10.57 -0.89
C VAL A 63 -2.62 -9.14 -0.47
N GLY A 64 -2.49 -8.87 0.83
CA GLY A 64 -2.52 -7.53 1.38
C GLY A 64 -1.13 -6.92 1.39
N PHE A 65 -1.03 -5.62 1.12
CA PHE A 65 0.24 -4.91 1.12
C PHE A 65 0.10 -3.49 1.66
N VAL A 66 1.23 -2.97 2.13
CA VAL A 66 1.49 -1.55 2.33
C VAL A 66 2.88 -1.26 1.81
N ILE A 67 2.99 -0.20 1.00
CA ILE A 67 4.24 0.23 0.36
C ILE A 67 4.40 1.73 0.50
N GLU A 68 5.64 2.20 0.48
CA GLU A 68 5.99 3.61 0.39
C GLU A 68 6.69 3.89 -0.93
N VAL A 69 6.17 4.87 -1.66
CA VAL A 69 6.65 5.22 -3.00
C VAL A 69 7.22 6.62 -2.98
N VAL A 70 8.47 6.78 -3.40
CA VAL A 70 9.12 8.09 -3.56
C VAL A 70 9.28 8.38 -5.05
N LYS A 71 8.85 9.57 -5.46
CA LYS A 71 8.96 10.03 -6.86
C LYS A 71 10.38 9.88 -7.39
N GLY A 72 10.53 9.21 -8.54
CA GLY A 72 11.83 8.95 -9.18
C GLY A 72 12.70 7.90 -8.49
N SER A 73 12.24 7.29 -7.39
CA SER A 73 12.92 6.18 -6.71
C SER A 73 12.08 4.89 -6.70
N GLY A 74 10.77 4.97 -7.01
CA GLY A 74 9.85 3.85 -6.92
C GLY A 74 9.52 3.46 -5.48
N VAL A 75 9.25 2.17 -5.26
CA VAL A 75 8.98 1.61 -3.93
C VAL A 75 10.27 1.57 -3.11
N VAL A 76 10.29 2.30 -1.99
CA VAL A 76 11.44 2.38 -1.08
C VAL A 76 11.26 1.55 0.18
N GLU A 77 10.03 1.19 0.50
CA GLU A 77 9.68 0.33 1.64
C GLU A 77 8.41 -0.44 1.29
N SER A 78 8.33 -1.70 1.71
CA SER A 78 7.19 -2.56 1.42
C SER A 78 7.00 -3.62 2.49
N THR A 79 5.76 -3.97 2.78
CA THR A 79 5.45 -5.08 3.67
C THR A 79 4.13 -5.73 3.29
N TYR A 80 4.12 -7.07 3.36
CA TYR A 80 2.91 -7.86 3.22
C TYR A 80 2.07 -7.87 4.50
N ILE A 81 0.76 -7.78 4.33
CA ILE A 81 -0.22 -7.73 5.41
C ILE A 81 -1.04 -9.01 5.39
N GLU A 82 -0.79 -9.88 6.37
CA GLU A 82 -1.48 -11.15 6.53
C GLU A 82 -2.14 -11.27 7.92
N PRO A 83 -3.45 -11.55 8.01
CA PRO A 83 -4.35 -11.83 6.90
C PRO A 83 -4.70 -10.57 6.09
N VAL A 84 -5.03 -10.76 4.80
CA VAL A 84 -5.34 -9.67 3.84
C VAL A 84 -6.41 -8.71 4.36
N GLY A 85 -7.37 -9.20 5.16
CA GLY A 85 -8.41 -8.39 5.78
C GLY A 85 -7.87 -7.22 6.62
N ILE A 86 -6.66 -7.32 7.20
CA ILE A 86 -6.05 -6.25 7.98
C ILE A 86 -5.78 -5.01 7.12
N ALA A 87 -5.40 -5.18 5.86
CA ALA A 87 -5.20 -4.06 4.93
C ALA A 87 -6.50 -3.24 4.72
N SER A 88 -7.68 -3.89 4.82
CA SER A 88 -8.97 -3.19 4.71
C SER A 88 -9.27 -2.25 5.90
N HIS A 89 -8.58 -2.42 7.03
CA HIS A 89 -8.70 -1.55 8.21
C HIS A 89 -7.79 -0.30 8.13
N HIS A 90 -7.23 0.02 6.96
CA HIS A 90 -6.29 1.12 6.74
C HIS A 90 -6.73 2.49 7.30
N LYS A 91 -8.04 2.82 7.28
CA LYS A 91 -8.54 4.07 7.88
C LYS A 91 -8.37 4.12 9.40
N LYS A 92 -8.65 3.00 10.07
CA LYS A 92 -8.44 2.86 11.52
C LYS A 92 -6.95 2.89 11.84
N ALA A 93 -6.15 2.17 11.06
CA ALA A 93 -4.69 2.16 11.21
C ALA A 93 -4.09 3.56 11.03
N ALA A 94 -4.53 4.32 10.01
CA ALA A 94 -4.09 5.69 9.79
C ALA A 94 -4.47 6.63 10.94
N PHE A 95 -5.67 6.49 11.51
CA PHE A 95 -6.04 7.25 12.70
C PHE A 95 -5.14 6.93 13.90
N MET A 96 -4.96 5.63 14.20
CA MET A 96 -4.09 5.17 15.30
C MET A 96 -2.63 5.60 15.11
N SER A 97 -2.14 5.56 13.88
CA SER A 97 -0.79 6.00 13.49
C SER A 97 -0.56 7.45 13.90
N LYS A 98 -1.48 8.35 13.52
CA LYS A 98 -1.40 9.78 13.87
C LYS A 98 -1.49 10.01 15.38
N THR A 99 -2.42 9.34 16.05
CA THR A 99 -2.61 9.50 17.51
C THR A 99 -1.38 9.04 18.30
N ASN A 100 -0.70 8.00 17.83
CA ASN A 100 0.41 7.37 18.54
C ASN A 100 1.80 7.76 18.02
N GLY A 101 1.88 8.64 17.02
CA GLY A 101 3.15 9.03 16.39
C GLY A 101 3.87 7.88 15.69
N LYS A 102 3.11 6.96 15.07
CA LYS A 102 3.65 5.81 14.32
C LYS A 102 3.43 5.97 12.82
N TYR A 103 4.21 5.24 12.02
CA TYR A 103 3.98 5.12 10.59
C TYR A 103 2.85 4.14 10.29
N LEU A 104 2.21 4.30 9.12
CA LEU A 104 1.08 3.47 8.73
C LEU A 104 1.50 2.00 8.52
N ILE A 105 2.68 1.78 7.95
CA ILE A 105 3.26 0.45 7.75
C ILE A 105 3.46 -0.30 9.07
N ASP A 106 3.98 0.38 10.10
CA ASP A 106 4.20 -0.21 11.42
C ASP A 106 2.87 -0.57 12.08
N THR A 107 1.90 0.35 12.05
CA THR A 107 0.59 0.14 12.67
C THR A 107 -0.16 -1.03 12.02
N LEU A 108 -0.15 -1.14 10.70
CA LEU A 108 -0.76 -2.28 9.99
C LEU A 108 -0.05 -3.61 10.31
N THR A 109 1.28 -3.58 10.39
CA THR A 109 2.09 -4.75 10.75
C THR A 109 1.79 -5.22 12.17
N GLU A 110 1.70 -4.30 13.13
CA GLU A 110 1.30 -4.60 14.51
C GLU A 110 -0.11 -5.18 14.58
N MET A 111 -1.06 -4.60 13.85
CA MET A 111 -2.43 -5.14 13.78
C MET A 111 -2.45 -6.57 13.21
N ALA A 112 -1.65 -6.85 12.19
CA ALA A 112 -1.53 -8.18 11.60
C ALA A 112 -0.92 -9.19 12.59
N VAL A 113 0.15 -8.82 13.30
CA VAL A 113 0.77 -9.64 14.35
C VAL A 113 -0.22 -9.93 15.47
N LEU A 114 -0.92 -8.91 15.97
CA LEU A 114 -1.94 -9.06 17.02
C LEU A 114 -3.09 -9.97 16.58
N HIS A 115 -3.53 -9.86 15.34
CA HIS A 115 -4.57 -10.74 14.80
C HIS A 115 -4.11 -12.20 14.81
N ARG A 116 -2.90 -12.49 14.29
CA ARG A 116 -2.37 -13.87 14.28
C ARG A 116 -2.18 -14.45 15.69
N LYS A 117 -1.81 -13.60 16.66
CA LYS A 117 -1.68 -14.01 18.06
C LYS A 117 -3.03 -14.38 18.69
N ASN A 118 -4.09 -13.64 18.35
CA ASN A 118 -5.43 -13.87 18.90
C ASN A 118 -6.19 -14.98 18.17
N TYR A 119 -5.86 -15.24 16.90
CA TYR A 119 -6.48 -16.24 16.04
C TYR A 119 -5.41 -17.11 15.36
N PRO A 120 -4.70 -17.96 16.14
CA PRO A 120 -3.78 -18.93 15.56
C PRO A 120 -4.56 -19.86 14.63
N GLN A 121 -4.02 -20.05 13.42
CA GLN A 121 -4.57 -20.97 12.41
C GLN A 121 -4.20 -22.41 12.75
#